data_AF-A0A6A7AAN7-F1
#
_entry.id   AF-A0A6A7AAN7-F1
#
_cell.length_a   1.000
_cell.length_b   1.000
_cell.length_c   1.000
_cell.angle_alpha   90.00
_cell.angle_beta   90.00
_cell.angle_gamma   90.00
#
_symmetry.space_group_name_H-M   'P 1'
#
loop_
_entity.id
_entity.type
_entity.pdbx_description
1 polymer ?
#
loop_
_entity_poly.entity_id
_entity_poly.type
_entity_poly.pdbx_seq_one_letter_code
_entity_poly.pdbx_strand_id
1 'polypeptide(L)'
;RSDPRAQKLSRAFHSISVQKSLLTHEAQGLMQALVNERQRRKRGKALPLEAEEDYHGGAKFWSPRKVNEARDRLLQQGLEQEQLQHQRAEAARLREVKKQEKLQAAQQKRAARAAAQIIRQEEKAHKAADRALRQAACRTQQRLQQAQKTAQRGKRRDLKAATKAGSKKRAAAQPQSGDDASGAAAGPPPSQSRHGRAIKLPAKYR
;
A
#
# COMPACT_ATOMS: atom_id res chain seq x y z
N ARG A 1 -57.14 20.33 -25.53
CA ARG A 1 -56.19 19.28 -25.99
C ARG A 1 -55.11 19.17 -24.93
N SER A 2 -54.90 18.02 -24.30
CA SER A 2 -53.84 17.86 -23.30
C SER A 2 -52.46 17.88 -23.98
N ASP A 3 -51.50 18.52 -23.32
CA ASP A 3 -50.15 18.72 -23.84
C ASP A 3 -49.46 17.36 -24.10
N PRO A 4 -48.93 17.09 -25.31
CA PRO A 4 -48.30 15.80 -25.65
C PRO A 4 -47.17 15.41 -24.70
N ARG A 5 -46.48 16.40 -24.12
CA ARG A 5 -45.43 16.17 -23.11
C ARG A 5 -46.02 15.64 -21.80
N ALA A 6 -47.13 16.20 -21.34
CA ALA A 6 -47.83 15.74 -20.13
C ALA A 6 -48.35 14.31 -20.29
N GLN A 7 -48.84 13.93 -21.48
CA GLN A 7 -49.26 12.56 -21.77
C GLN A 7 -48.11 11.54 -21.77
N LYS A 8 -46.93 11.93 -22.25
CA LYS A 8 -45.73 11.08 -22.18
C LYS A 8 -45.30 10.85 -20.73
N LEU A 9 -45.33 11.89 -19.91
CA LEU A 9 -45.01 11.81 -18.49
C LEU A 9 -46.03 10.95 -17.72
N SER A 10 -47.33 11.10 -17.98
CA SER A 10 -48.35 10.28 -17.31
C SER A 10 -48.22 8.80 -17.66
N ARG A 11 -47.91 8.48 -18.92
CA ARG A 11 -47.62 7.10 -19.35
C ARG A 11 -46.37 6.53 -18.69
N ALA A 12 -45.28 7.31 -18.61
CA ALA A 12 -44.05 6.88 -17.95
C ALA A 12 -44.25 6.68 -16.44
N PHE A 13 -44.99 7.56 -15.79
CA PHE A 13 -45.33 7.42 -14.38
C PHE A 13 -46.18 6.16 -14.14
N HIS A 14 -47.19 5.92 -15.00
CA HIS A 14 -48.00 4.73 -14.93
C HIS A 14 -47.16 3.45 -15.12
N SER A 15 -46.26 3.40 -16.11
CA SER A 15 -45.39 2.24 -16.32
C SER A 15 -44.47 1.98 -15.13
N ILE A 16 -43.87 3.04 -14.55
CA ILE A 16 -43.03 2.91 -13.35
C ILE A 16 -43.86 2.42 -12.17
N SER A 17 -45.08 2.91 -11.99
CA SER A 17 -45.96 2.48 -10.91
C SER A 17 -46.31 1.00 -11.03
N VAL A 18 -46.61 0.52 -12.24
CA VAL A 18 -46.90 -0.91 -12.50
C VAL A 18 -45.65 -1.77 -12.27
N GLN A 19 -44.49 -1.33 -12.75
CA GLN A 19 -43.22 -2.02 -12.50
C GLN A 19 -42.92 -2.12 -11.00
N LYS A 20 -43.14 -1.03 -10.26
CA LYS A 20 -42.96 -1.02 -8.81
C LYS A 20 -43.90 -2.01 -8.12
N SER A 21 -45.19 -2.06 -8.50
CA SER A 21 -46.12 -3.02 -7.89
C SER A 21 -45.73 -4.48 -8.20
N LEU A 22 -45.30 -4.78 -9.44
CA LEU A 22 -44.83 -6.11 -9.80
C LEU A 22 -43.61 -6.52 -8.97
N LEU A 23 -42.60 -5.65 -8.88
CA LEU A 23 -41.41 -5.89 -8.07
C LEU A 23 -41.76 -6.09 -6.59
N THR A 24 -42.74 -5.35 -6.05
CA THR A 24 -43.17 -5.55 -4.66
C THR A 24 -43.82 -6.90 -4.44
N HIS A 25 -44.65 -7.37 -5.38
CA HIS A 25 -45.27 -8.69 -5.30
C HIS A 25 -44.26 -9.81 -5.48
N GLU A 26 -43.29 -9.65 -6.39
CA GLU A 26 -42.18 -10.58 -6.56
C GLU A 26 -41.36 -10.69 -5.26
N ALA A 27 -40.98 -9.55 -4.67
CA ALA A 27 -40.26 -9.53 -3.41
C ALA A 27 -41.06 -10.23 -2.29
N GLN A 28 -42.37 -9.97 -2.19
CA GLN A 28 -43.26 -10.66 -1.25
C GLN A 28 -43.32 -12.17 -1.52
N GLY A 29 -43.45 -12.59 -2.78
CA GLY A 29 -43.50 -14.00 -3.18
C GLY A 29 -42.18 -14.72 -2.86
N LEU A 30 -41.04 -14.08 -3.10
CA LEU A 30 -39.73 -14.60 -2.73
C LEU A 30 -39.59 -14.74 -1.20
N MET A 31 -40.03 -13.74 -0.43
CA MET A 31 -40.02 -13.82 1.03
C MET A 31 -40.88 -14.98 1.53
N GLN A 32 -42.10 -15.15 0.99
CA GLN A 32 -42.97 -16.27 1.34
C GLN A 32 -42.36 -17.61 0.96
N ALA A 33 -41.76 -17.72 -0.23
CA ALA A 33 -41.07 -18.91 -0.67
C ALA A 33 -39.92 -19.27 0.30
N LEU A 34 -39.13 -18.29 0.73
CA LEU A 34 -38.06 -18.48 1.72
C LEU A 34 -38.59 -18.97 3.07
N VAL A 35 -39.69 -18.39 3.55
CA VAL A 35 -40.35 -18.82 4.79
C VAL A 35 -40.85 -20.26 4.67
N ASN A 36 -41.52 -20.60 3.57
CA ASN A 36 -42.04 -21.94 3.31
C ASN A 36 -40.91 -22.97 3.21
N GLU A 37 -39.80 -22.60 2.57
CA GLU A 37 -38.59 -23.41 2.45
C GLU A 37 -37.98 -23.67 3.83
N ARG A 38 -37.81 -22.62 4.66
CA ARG A 38 -37.32 -22.72 6.04
C ARG A 38 -38.24 -23.59 6.89
N GLN A 39 -39.57 -23.46 6.74
CA GLN A 39 -40.53 -24.31 7.44
C GLN A 39 -40.42 -25.77 6.98
N ARG A 40 -40.33 -26.03 5.66
CA ARG A 40 -40.13 -27.38 5.12
C ARG A 40 -38.88 -28.04 5.68
N ARG A 41 -37.75 -27.31 5.76
CA ARG A 41 -36.51 -27.79 6.38
C ARG A 41 -36.66 -28.09 7.88
N LYS A 42 -37.61 -27.46 8.57
CA LYS A 42 -37.89 -27.69 10.00
C LYS A 42 -38.83 -28.88 10.24
N ARG A 43 -39.75 -29.20 9.31
CA ARG A 43 -40.78 -30.25 9.49
C ARG A 43 -40.21 -31.66 9.77
N GLY A 44 -39.02 -31.99 9.28
CA GLY A 44 -38.37 -33.29 9.49
C GLY A 44 -37.43 -33.38 10.69
N LYS A 45 -37.27 -32.29 11.47
CA LYS A 45 -36.37 -32.28 12.62
C LYS A 45 -37.12 -32.75 13.87
N ALA A 46 -36.56 -33.75 14.55
CA ALA A 46 -37.10 -34.20 15.83
C ALA A 46 -37.03 -33.07 16.86
N LEU A 47 -38.08 -32.93 17.66
CA LEU A 47 -38.07 -32.02 18.80
C LEU A 47 -37.14 -32.60 19.88
N PRO A 48 -36.21 -31.80 20.43
CA PRO A 48 -35.34 -32.25 21.51
C PRO A 48 -36.19 -32.36 22.79
N LEU A 49 -36.75 -33.53 23.02
CA LEU A 49 -37.46 -33.89 24.24
C LEU A 49 -36.46 -34.56 25.17
N GLU A 50 -36.26 -33.99 26.36
CA GLU A 50 -35.38 -34.57 27.38
C GLU A 50 -36.06 -35.79 28.01
N ALA A 51 -35.43 -36.96 27.88
CA ALA A 51 -35.83 -38.15 28.62
C ALA A 51 -35.58 -37.95 30.11
N GLU A 52 -36.39 -38.61 30.94
CA GLU A 52 -36.09 -38.70 32.38
C GLU A 52 -35.05 -39.81 32.57
N GLU A 53 -34.24 -39.70 33.62
CA GLU A 53 -33.08 -40.58 33.88
C GLU A 53 -33.49 -42.06 34.00
N ASP A 54 -34.71 -42.35 34.46
CA ASP A 54 -35.26 -43.70 34.63
C ASP A 54 -36.03 -44.20 33.40
N TYR A 55 -35.33 -44.41 32.27
CA TYR A 55 -35.95 -44.95 31.05
C TYR A 55 -35.79 -46.48 30.93
N HIS A 56 -36.91 -47.21 31.02
CA HIS A 56 -36.95 -48.68 30.98
C HIS A 56 -37.26 -49.29 29.59
N GLY A 57 -37.02 -48.58 28.49
CA GLY A 57 -37.03 -49.18 27.14
C GLY A 57 -38.39 -49.34 26.45
N GLY A 58 -39.38 -48.48 26.73
CA GLY A 58 -40.71 -48.49 26.08
C GLY A 58 -41.04 -47.22 25.28
N ALA A 59 -42.16 -47.22 24.54
CA ALA A 59 -42.66 -46.01 23.88
C ALA A 59 -43.07 -44.95 24.93
N LYS A 60 -42.47 -43.75 24.87
CA LYS A 60 -42.76 -42.65 25.79
C LYS A 60 -43.78 -41.70 25.18
N PHE A 61 -44.95 -41.57 25.82
CA PHE A 61 -45.95 -40.57 25.47
C PHE A 61 -45.61 -39.25 26.16
N TRP A 62 -45.58 -38.18 25.38
CA TRP A 62 -45.28 -36.84 25.88
C TRP A 62 -46.56 -36.04 26.05
N SER A 63 -46.70 -35.36 27.19
CA SER A 63 -47.81 -34.42 27.39
C SER A 63 -47.64 -33.21 26.45
N PRO A 64 -48.75 -32.60 25.97
CA PRO A 64 -48.69 -31.40 25.13
C PRO A 64 -47.84 -30.27 25.74
N ARG A 65 -47.84 -30.16 27.07
CA ARG A 65 -47.02 -29.19 27.80
C ARG A 65 -45.52 -29.42 27.58
N LYS A 66 -45.03 -30.66 27.70
CA LYS A 66 -43.61 -31.00 27.46
C LYS A 66 -43.19 -30.74 26.02
N VAL A 67 -44.10 -30.97 25.07
CA VAL A 67 -43.86 -30.67 23.64
C VAL A 67 -43.72 -29.16 23.40
N ASN A 68 -44.53 -28.33 24.06
CA ASN A 68 -44.41 -26.88 23.96
C ASN A 68 -43.12 -26.37 24.62
N GLU A 69 -42.75 -26.87 25.80
CA GLU A 69 -41.49 -26.52 26.48
C GLU A 69 -40.27 -26.81 25.58
N ALA A 70 -40.24 -27.96 24.89
CA ALA A 70 -39.18 -28.28 23.93
C ALA A 70 -39.15 -27.34 22.71
N ARG A 71 -40.32 -26.91 22.22
CA ARG A 71 -40.41 -25.92 21.13
C ARG A 71 -39.89 -24.56 21.57
N ASP A 72 -40.26 -24.12 22.77
CA ASP A 72 -39.83 -22.83 23.32
C ASP A 72 -38.31 -22.79 23.50
N ARG A 73 -37.71 -23.86 24.02
CA ARG A 73 -36.24 -24.00 24.10
C ARG A 73 -35.56 -23.91 22.74
N LEU A 74 -36.10 -24.58 21.72
CA LEU A 74 -35.56 -24.53 20.37
C LEU A 74 -35.63 -23.12 19.77
N LEU A 75 -36.72 -22.40 20.04
CA LEU A 75 -36.88 -21.00 19.63
C LEU A 75 -35.84 -20.11 20.33
N GLN A 76 -35.68 -20.25 21.65
CA GLN A 76 -34.69 -19.50 22.43
C GLN A 76 -33.26 -19.74 21.92
N GLN A 77 -32.87 -21.01 21.73
CA GLN A 77 -31.57 -21.37 21.16
C GLN A 77 -31.36 -20.77 19.77
N GLY A 78 -32.40 -20.74 18.94
CA GLY A 78 -32.35 -20.11 17.62
C GLY A 78 -32.07 -18.61 17.70
N LEU A 79 -32.77 -17.91 18.60
CA LEU A 79 -32.58 -16.48 18.82
C LEU A 79 -31.18 -16.18 19.37
N GLU A 80 -30.70 -16.95 20.34
CA GLU A 80 -29.34 -16.83 20.89
C GLU A 80 -28.27 -17.03 19.81
N GLN A 81 -28.43 -18.04 18.95
CA GLN A 81 -27.52 -18.28 17.84
C GLN A 81 -27.52 -17.12 16.83
N GLU A 82 -28.70 -16.58 16.50
CA GLU A 82 -28.83 -15.42 15.61
C GLU A 82 -28.15 -14.17 16.22
N GLN A 83 -28.33 -13.92 17.53
CA GLN A 83 -27.65 -12.84 18.26
C GLN A 83 -26.12 -13.03 18.28
N LEU A 84 -25.63 -14.24 18.57
CA LEU A 84 -24.21 -14.56 18.54
C LEU A 84 -23.60 -14.37 17.14
N GLN A 85 -24.33 -14.75 16.08
CA GLN A 85 -23.90 -14.50 14.71
C GLN A 85 -23.83 -13.00 14.41
N HIS A 86 -24.81 -12.22 14.85
CA HIS A 86 -24.82 -10.77 14.71
C HIS A 86 -23.60 -10.14 15.40
N GLN A 87 -23.36 -10.49 16.67
CA GLN A 87 -22.20 -10.00 17.43
C GLN A 87 -20.87 -10.39 16.78
N ARG A 88 -20.77 -11.61 16.23
CA ARG A 88 -19.57 -12.05 15.49
C ARG A 88 -19.39 -11.24 14.20
N ALA A 89 -20.46 -10.93 13.48
CA ALA A 89 -20.40 -10.11 12.28
C ALA A 89 -19.99 -8.67 12.60
N GLU A 90 -20.52 -8.08 13.67
CA GLU A 90 -20.11 -6.75 14.15
C GLU A 90 -18.64 -6.73 14.59
N ALA A 91 -18.22 -7.74 15.36
CA ALA A 91 -16.83 -7.88 15.76
C ALA A 91 -15.89 -8.04 14.54
N ALA A 92 -16.31 -8.76 13.50
CA ALA A 92 -15.56 -8.87 12.25
C ALA A 92 -15.44 -7.51 11.54
N ARG A 93 -16.54 -6.76 11.42
CA ARG A 93 -16.54 -5.39 10.85
C ARG A 93 -15.60 -4.46 11.61
N LEU A 94 -15.65 -4.46 12.94
CA LEU A 94 -14.76 -3.65 13.77
C LEU A 94 -13.29 -4.03 13.60
N ARG A 95 -12.99 -5.32 13.40
CA ARG A 95 -11.61 -5.78 13.10
C ARG A 95 -11.13 -5.28 11.76
N GLU A 96 -11.98 -5.26 10.74
CA GLU A 96 -11.63 -4.73 9.41
C GLU A 96 -11.34 -3.23 9.45
N VAL A 97 -12.19 -2.45 10.12
CA VAL A 97 -11.96 -1.01 10.30
C VAL A 97 -10.63 -0.76 11.01
N LYS A 98 -10.37 -1.45 12.14
CA LYS A 98 -9.09 -1.33 12.87
C LYS A 98 -7.88 -1.74 12.01
N LYS A 99 -8.03 -2.72 11.12
CA LYS A 99 -6.96 -3.10 10.18
C LYS A 99 -6.71 -1.97 9.18
N GLN A 100 -7.76 -1.39 8.61
CA GLN A 100 -7.66 -0.29 7.66
C GLN A 100 -7.00 0.95 8.29
N GLU A 101 -7.43 1.34 9.50
CA GLU A 101 -6.82 2.45 10.25
C GLU A 101 -5.33 2.20 10.51
N LYS A 102 -4.94 0.98 10.92
CA LYS A 102 -3.53 0.61 11.12
C LYS A 102 -2.72 0.69 9.82
N LEU A 103 -3.30 0.25 8.71
CA LEU A 103 -2.65 0.34 7.40
C LEU A 103 -2.45 1.80 6.99
N GLN A 104 -3.47 2.65 7.15
CA GLN A 104 -3.39 4.08 6.87
C GLN A 104 -2.35 4.77 7.76
N ALA A 105 -2.36 4.50 9.07
CA ALA A 105 -1.36 5.05 9.99
C ALA A 105 0.06 4.61 9.63
N ALA A 106 0.26 3.36 9.20
CA ALA A 106 1.55 2.87 8.73
C ALA A 106 1.99 3.57 7.43
N GLN A 107 1.08 3.79 6.49
CA GLN A 107 1.35 4.53 5.25
C GLN A 107 1.73 5.99 5.54
N GLN A 108 0.97 6.68 6.41
CA GLN A 108 1.27 8.05 6.82
C GLN A 108 2.66 8.15 7.46
N LYS A 109 3.02 7.21 8.34
CA LYS A 109 4.37 7.16 8.94
C LYS A 109 5.46 6.95 7.90
N ARG A 110 5.23 6.11 6.88
CA ARG A 110 6.19 5.93 5.77
C ARG A 110 6.32 7.20 4.93
N ALA A 111 5.21 7.84 4.60
CA ALA A 111 5.18 9.10 3.86
C ALA A 111 5.91 10.22 4.63
N ALA A 112 5.66 10.38 5.93
CA ALA A 112 6.35 11.36 6.76
C ALA A 112 7.87 11.12 6.82
N ARG A 113 8.31 9.85 6.90
CA ARG A 113 9.73 9.49 6.83
C ARG A 113 10.34 9.83 5.48
N ALA A 114 9.65 9.53 4.38
CA ALA A 114 10.11 9.86 3.04
C ALA A 114 10.23 11.38 2.85
N ALA A 115 9.21 12.14 3.26
CA ALA A 115 9.24 13.61 3.22
C ALA A 115 10.41 14.19 4.03
N ALA A 116 10.64 13.68 5.25
CA ALA A 116 11.78 14.11 6.07
C ALA A 116 13.14 13.79 5.42
N GLN A 117 13.25 12.69 4.67
CA GLN A 117 14.46 12.36 3.93
C GLN A 117 14.67 13.30 2.74
N ILE A 118 13.61 13.67 2.02
CA ILE A 118 13.67 14.63 0.92
C ILE A 118 14.15 15.99 1.44
N ILE A 119 13.53 16.52 2.49
CA ILE A 119 13.93 17.80 3.11
C ILE A 119 15.40 17.76 3.55
N ARG A 120 15.81 16.66 4.21
CA ARG A 120 17.21 16.50 4.64
C ARG A 120 18.18 16.44 3.46
N GLN A 121 17.79 15.86 2.31
CA GLN A 121 18.61 15.84 1.11
C GLN A 121 18.68 17.23 0.47
N GLU A 122 17.57 17.95 0.37
CA GLU A 122 17.51 19.32 -0.14
C GLU A 122 18.37 20.27 0.69
N GLU A 123 18.28 20.22 2.02
CA GLU A 123 19.14 21.03 2.89
C GLU A 123 20.63 20.71 2.71
N LYS A 124 20.97 19.43 2.57
CA LYS A 124 22.36 19.01 2.31
C LYS A 124 22.84 19.49 0.94
N ALA A 125 22.00 19.39 -0.08
CA ALA A 125 22.29 19.87 -1.42
C ALA A 125 22.46 21.40 -1.43
N HIS A 126 21.58 22.14 -0.75
CA HIS A 126 21.68 23.59 -0.58
C HIS A 126 22.99 23.98 0.11
N LYS A 127 23.29 23.38 1.27
CA LYS A 127 24.54 23.62 2.00
C LYS A 127 25.78 23.27 1.15
N ALA A 128 25.72 22.23 0.34
CA ALA A 128 26.80 21.85 -0.57
C ALA A 128 26.96 22.86 -1.72
N ALA A 129 25.85 23.32 -2.31
CA ALA A 129 25.83 24.35 -3.34
C ALA A 129 26.41 25.68 -2.80
N ASP A 130 26.00 26.11 -1.61
CA ASP A 130 26.54 27.32 -0.97
C ASP A 130 28.05 27.23 -0.75
N ARG A 131 28.54 26.07 -0.29
CA ARG A 131 29.98 25.83 -0.11
C ARG A 131 30.71 25.87 -1.44
N ALA A 132 30.16 25.26 -2.48
CA ALA A 132 30.74 25.27 -3.83
C ALA A 132 30.79 26.69 -4.41
N LEU A 133 29.74 27.49 -4.23
CA LEU A 133 29.70 28.90 -4.64
C LEU A 133 30.77 29.72 -3.92
N ARG A 134 30.93 29.56 -2.59
CA ARG A 134 31.98 30.25 -1.83
C ARG A 134 33.38 29.85 -2.30
N GLN A 135 33.62 28.56 -2.53
CA GLN A 135 34.91 28.08 -3.06
C GLN A 135 35.17 28.61 -4.47
N ALA A 136 34.16 28.65 -5.34
CA ALA A 136 34.27 29.22 -6.67
C ALA A 136 34.62 30.71 -6.60
N ALA A 137 33.95 31.48 -5.74
CA ALA A 137 34.23 32.90 -5.52
C ALA A 137 35.66 33.15 -5.01
N CYS A 138 36.15 32.35 -4.05
CA CYS A 138 37.54 32.45 -3.60
C CYS A 138 38.52 32.15 -4.74
N ARG A 139 38.26 31.11 -5.55
CA ARG A 139 39.11 30.74 -6.69
C ARG A 139 39.12 31.82 -7.77
N THR A 140 37.97 32.42 -8.10
CA THR A 140 37.91 33.52 -9.08
C THR A 140 38.67 34.74 -8.57
N GLN A 141 38.52 35.11 -7.30
CA GLN A 141 39.26 36.21 -6.71
C GLN A 141 40.79 35.96 -6.73
N GLN A 142 41.24 34.76 -6.38
CA GLN A 142 42.66 34.39 -6.47
C GLN A 142 43.19 34.49 -7.91
N ARG A 143 42.43 33.99 -8.90
CA ARG A 143 42.80 34.09 -10.32
C ARG A 143 42.91 35.54 -10.78
N LEU A 144 41.96 36.40 -10.38
CA LEU A 144 42.00 37.83 -10.69
C LEU A 144 43.23 38.51 -10.08
N GLN A 145 43.57 38.21 -8.83
CA GLN A 145 44.78 38.74 -8.19
C GLN A 145 46.05 38.27 -8.90
N GLN A 146 46.13 37.00 -9.31
CA GLN A 146 47.27 36.49 -10.09
C GLN A 146 47.37 37.15 -11.48
N ALA A 147 46.24 37.34 -12.16
CA ALA A 147 46.17 38.05 -13.44
C ALA A 147 46.63 39.51 -13.32
N GLN A 148 46.20 40.21 -12.26
CA GLN A 148 46.67 41.58 -11.97
C GLN A 148 48.18 41.62 -11.72
N LYS A 149 48.72 40.71 -10.88
CA LYS A 149 50.16 40.61 -10.62
C LYS A 149 50.97 40.34 -11.90
N THR A 150 50.48 39.44 -12.77
CA THR A 150 51.15 39.12 -14.04
C THR A 150 51.04 40.25 -15.06
N ALA A 151 49.90 40.93 -15.16
CA ALA A 151 49.74 42.12 -16.01
C ALA A 151 50.67 43.27 -15.60
N GLN A 152 50.85 43.52 -14.30
CA GLN A 152 51.83 44.50 -13.80
C GLN A 152 53.27 44.08 -14.15
N ARG A 153 53.58 42.78 -14.12
CA ARG A 153 54.90 42.24 -14.52
C ARG A 153 55.14 42.29 -16.04
N GLY A 154 54.08 42.16 -16.84
CA GLY A 154 54.08 42.30 -18.30
C GLY A 154 54.36 43.73 -18.77
N LYS A 155 53.68 44.74 -18.17
CA LYS A 155 53.95 46.16 -18.48
C LYS A 155 55.40 46.59 -18.17
N ARG A 156 56.05 45.96 -17.20
CA ARG A 156 57.50 46.15 -16.92
C ARG A 156 58.42 45.47 -17.94
N ARG A 157 57.94 44.48 -18.70
CA ARG A 157 58.69 43.76 -19.75
C ARG A 157 58.46 44.32 -21.15
N ASP A 158 57.29 44.90 -21.44
CA ASP A 158 57.01 45.54 -22.74
C ASP A 158 57.83 46.83 -22.94
N LEU A 159 58.24 47.48 -21.85
CA LEU A 159 59.24 48.56 -21.87
C LEU A 159 60.68 48.06 -22.06
N LYS A 160 60.90 46.74 -22.11
CA LYS A 160 62.19 46.06 -22.28
C LYS A 160 62.09 44.89 -23.28
N ALA A 161 61.31 45.07 -24.35
CA ALA A 161 61.31 44.14 -25.48
C ALA A 161 61.71 44.88 -26.76
N ALA A 162 62.95 45.37 -26.78
CA ALA A 162 63.69 45.53 -28.02
C ALA A 162 64.61 44.33 -28.19
N THR A 163 64.44 43.63 -29.31
CA THR A 163 65.39 42.69 -29.94
C THR A 163 65.57 41.32 -29.27
N LYS A 164 65.00 40.26 -29.88
CA LYS A 164 65.73 39.41 -30.84
C LYS A 164 64.85 38.26 -31.32
N ALA A 165 64.97 37.99 -32.62
CA ALA A 165 64.50 36.80 -33.29
C ALA A 165 65.08 35.52 -32.66
N GLY A 166 64.30 34.44 -32.70
CA GLY A 166 64.74 33.14 -32.22
C GLY A 166 63.65 32.08 -32.41
N SER A 167 63.48 31.63 -33.65
CA SER A 167 62.77 30.40 -33.97
C SER A 167 63.34 29.24 -33.14
N LYS A 168 62.51 28.54 -32.36
CA LYS A 168 62.81 27.18 -31.93
C LYS A 168 61.52 26.40 -31.68
N LYS A 169 61.38 25.36 -32.51
CA LYS A 169 60.41 24.28 -32.46
C LYS A 169 60.31 23.69 -31.06
N ARG A 170 59.10 23.31 -30.63
CA ARG A 170 58.94 22.13 -29.76
C ARG A 170 57.59 21.45 -29.98
N ALA A 171 57.72 20.14 -30.10
CA ALA A 171 56.74 19.14 -30.48
C ALA A 171 55.44 19.19 -29.68
N ALA A 172 54.36 18.86 -30.37
CA ALA A 172 53.14 18.38 -29.77
C ALA A 172 53.43 17.10 -28.96
N ALA A 173 53.07 17.10 -27.69
CA ALA A 173 52.95 15.90 -26.89
C ALA A 173 51.52 15.84 -26.37
N GLN A 174 50.68 15.08 -27.08
CA GLN A 174 49.46 14.50 -26.51
C GLN A 174 49.88 13.53 -25.40
N PRO A 175 49.21 13.52 -24.24
CA PRO A 175 49.13 12.31 -23.45
C PRO A 175 48.01 11.45 -24.04
N GLN A 176 48.37 10.47 -24.85
CA GLN A 176 47.52 9.31 -25.06
C GLN A 176 47.56 8.45 -23.80
N SER A 177 46.37 8.26 -23.22
CA SER A 177 45.89 7.04 -22.57
C SER A 177 46.97 6.08 -22.05
N GLY A 178 47.24 6.15 -20.76
CA GLY A 178 47.66 4.97 -20.01
C GLY A 178 46.43 4.14 -19.69
N ASP A 179 46.04 3.26 -20.61
CA ASP A 179 45.26 2.07 -20.28
C ASP A 179 46.27 0.93 -20.20
N ASP A 180 46.61 0.53 -18.98
CA ASP A 180 46.99 -0.84 -18.62
C ASP A 180 47.01 -0.92 -17.09
N ALA A 181 45.81 -0.90 -16.52
CA ALA A 181 45.61 -1.41 -15.17
C ALA A 181 45.67 -2.94 -15.23
N SER A 182 46.89 -3.43 -15.04
CA SER A 182 47.24 -4.76 -14.54
C SER A 182 46.08 -5.42 -13.81
N GLY A 183 45.64 -6.57 -14.35
CA GLY A 183 44.65 -7.44 -13.74
C GLY A 183 44.99 -7.75 -12.28
N ALA A 184 44.20 -7.19 -11.37
CA ALA A 184 44.10 -7.70 -10.02
C ALA A 184 43.21 -8.93 -10.08
N ALA A 185 43.83 -10.09 -9.85
CA ALA A 185 43.21 -11.40 -9.79
C ALA A 185 41.85 -11.37 -9.08
N ALA A 186 40.81 -11.78 -9.79
CA ALA A 186 39.52 -12.08 -9.21
C ALA A 186 39.71 -13.24 -8.21
N GLY A 187 39.59 -12.94 -6.92
CA GLY A 187 39.53 -13.96 -5.89
C GLY A 187 38.35 -14.92 -6.13
N PRO A 188 38.41 -16.15 -5.59
CA PRO A 188 37.39 -17.16 -5.84
C PRO A 188 35.99 -16.64 -5.47
N PRO A 189 34.94 -17.01 -6.24
CA PRO A 189 33.58 -16.56 -5.96
C PRO A 189 33.13 -16.99 -4.56
N PRO A 190 32.31 -16.17 -3.87
CA PRO A 190 31.84 -16.50 -2.53
C PRO A 190 31.06 -17.82 -2.55
N SER A 191 31.33 -18.68 -1.57
CA SER A 191 30.58 -19.92 -1.32
C SER A 191 29.07 -19.66 -1.37
N GLN A 192 28.37 -20.38 -2.25
CA GLN A 192 26.92 -20.29 -2.41
C GLN A 192 26.24 -21.40 -1.61
N SER A 193 25.14 -21.09 -0.93
CA SER A 193 24.32 -22.12 -0.28
C SER A 193 23.66 -23.03 -1.32
N ARG A 194 23.13 -24.19 -0.90
CA ARG A 194 22.34 -25.10 -1.76
C ARG A 194 21.16 -24.43 -2.49
N HIS A 195 20.76 -23.23 -2.06
CA HIS A 195 19.66 -22.44 -2.65
C HIS A 195 20.18 -21.16 -3.36
N GLY A 196 21.46 -21.11 -3.75
CA GLY A 196 22.03 -20.04 -4.58
C GLY A 196 22.26 -18.70 -3.87
N ARG A 197 22.23 -18.65 -2.54
CA ARG A 197 22.50 -17.40 -1.79
C ARG A 197 23.99 -17.25 -1.50
N ALA A 198 24.54 -16.07 -1.78
CA ALA A 198 25.94 -15.74 -1.46
C ALA A 198 26.15 -15.65 0.06
N ILE A 199 27.06 -16.46 0.60
CA ILE A 199 27.40 -16.46 2.02
C ILE A 199 28.54 -15.46 2.28
N LYS A 200 28.25 -14.43 3.08
CA LYS A 200 29.27 -13.47 3.53
C LYS A 200 29.87 -13.95 4.85
N LEU A 201 31.09 -14.50 4.82
CA LEU A 201 31.82 -14.87 6.02
C LEU A 201 32.27 -13.61 6.80
N PRO A 202 32.01 -13.53 8.12
CA PRO A 202 32.47 -12.42 8.94
C PRO A 202 34.00 -12.46 9.10
N ALA A 203 34.62 -11.29 9.30
CA ALA A 203 36.08 -11.11 9.24
C ALA A 203 36.89 -12.00 10.21
N LYS A 204 36.28 -12.43 11.31
CA LYS A 204 36.89 -13.37 12.29
C LYS A 204 37.13 -14.78 11.75
N TYR A 205 36.50 -15.15 10.63
CA TYR A 205 36.63 -16.47 9.98
C TYR A 205 37.17 -16.35 8.55
N ARG A 206 37.80 -15.22 8.20
CA ARG A 206 38.54 -15.05 6.95
C ARG A 206 40.00 -15.38 7.15
#